data_AF-A0A8T5M116-F1
#
_entry.id   AF-A0A8T5M116-F1
#
_cell.length_a   1.000
_cell.length_b   1.000
_cell.length_c   1.000
_cell.angle_alpha   90.00
_cell.angle_beta   90.00
_cell.angle_gamma   90.00
#
_symmetry.space_group_name_H-M   'P 1'
#
loop_
_entity.id
_entity.type
_entity.pdbx_description
1 polymer ?
#
loop_
_entity_poly.entity_id
_entity_poly.type
_entity_poly.pdbx_seq_one_letter_code
_entity_poly.pdbx_strand_id
1 'polypeptide(L)'
;MFVDIVFPKDNEEEFLEVAKKLKSKLVFIGSKPEKVSGTYSGQLVVNTGGIKKGFDLNIGKAKREFIESKKVDLIFGFEDESFKDGMHQRNSGLNHVLCKLAKDKNKMIAFDFSLLLHAKDKQLVFGRMLQNAMLLKKFKNQVVIASFAKNPYELRSGKDYQALLEELGFDIPSAKTAVNRLGDFLNSKL
;
A
#
# COMPACT_ATOMS: atom_id res chain seq x y z
N MET A 1 -15.80 -0.84 6.54
CA MET A 1 -15.58 -1.28 5.15
C MET A 1 -14.22 -0.72 4.76
N PHE A 2 -13.23 -1.57 4.48
CA PHE A 2 -11.88 -1.08 4.16
C PHE A 2 -11.77 -0.73 2.68
N VAL A 3 -10.72 0.01 2.32
CA VAL A 3 -10.41 0.38 0.93
C VAL A 3 -9.12 -0.32 0.52
N ASP A 4 -9.14 -0.96 -0.64
CA ASP A 4 -7.97 -1.61 -1.22
C ASP A 4 -7.51 -0.91 -2.51
N ILE A 5 -6.26 -1.13 -2.91
CA ILE A 5 -5.64 -0.56 -4.12
C ILE A 5 -5.35 -1.69 -5.09
N VAL A 6 -5.79 -1.55 -6.35
CA VAL A 6 -5.58 -2.57 -7.38
C VAL A 6 -5.18 -1.97 -8.72
N PHE A 7 -4.53 -2.77 -9.57
CA PHE A 7 -4.11 -2.44 -10.93
C PHE A 7 -4.89 -3.30 -11.93
N PRO A 8 -6.11 -2.88 -12.32
CA PRO A 8 -6.92 -3.65 -13.24
C PRO A 8 -6.27 -3.74 -14.63
N LYS A 9 -6.61 -4.80 -15.36
CA LYS A 9 -6.23 -5.04 -16.76
C LYS A 9 -7.47 -5.36 -17.58
N ASP A 10 -8.30 -4.35 -17.82
CA ASP A 10 -9.58 -4.48 -18.52
C ASP A 10 -10.55 -5.49 -17.86
N ASN A 11 -10.42 -5.68 -16.54
CA ASN A 11 -11.17 -6.64 -15.73
C ASN A 11 -11.76 -6.02 -14.45
N GLU A 12 -12.08 -4.73 -14.51
CA GLU A 12 -12.64 -3.95 -13.40
C GLU A 12 -13.94 -4.55 -12.84
N GLU A 13 -14.79 -5.13 -13.70
CA GLU A 13 -16.06 -5.75 -13.28
C GLU A 13 -15.82 -6.94 -12.34
N GLU A 14 -14.88 -7.83 -12.68
CA GLU A 14 -14.51 -8.97 -11.85
C GLU A 14 -13.97 -8.51 -10.48
N PHE A 15 -13.13 -7.47 -10.48
CA PHE A 15 -12.64 -6.86 -9.25
C PHE A 15 -13.78 -6.36 -8.35
N LEU A 16 -14.79 -5.71 -8.93
CA LEU A 16 -15.95 -5.22 -8.19
C LEU A 16 -16.76 -6.38 -7.59
N GLU A 17 -16.97 -7.46 -8.33
CA GLU A 17 -17.67 -8.65 -7.84
C GLU A 17 -16.97 -9.28 -6.63
N VAL A 18 -15.65 -9.48 -6.71
CA VAL A 18 -14.87 -10.04 -5.60
C VAL A 18 -14.88 -9.07 -4.41
N ALA A 19 -14.72 -7.77 -4.65
CA ALA A 19 -14.76 -6.76 -3.59
C ALA A 19 -16.13 -6.69 -2.88
N LYS A 20 -17.24 -6.94 -3.58
CA LYS A 20 -18.57 -7.04 -2.95
C LYS A 20 -18.62 -8.20 -1.95
N LYS A 21 -18.10 -9.37 -2.33
CA LYS A 21 -18.00 -10.55 -1.46
C LYS A 21 -17.10 -10.27 -0.24
N LEU A 22 -16.00 -9.58 -0.45
CA LEU A 22 -15.04 -9.20 0.61
C LEU A 22 -15.48 -8.00 1.47
N LYS A 23 -16.61 -7.35 1.13
CA LYS A 23 -17.07 -6.11 1.76
C LYS A 23 -15.98 -5.04 1.77
N SER A 24 -15.34 -4.84 0.62
CA SER A 24 -14.28 -3.84 0.39
C SER A 24 -14.66 -2.83 -0.70
N LYS A 25 -14.06 -1.65 -0.62
CA LYS A 25 -14.06 -0.63 -1.69
C LYS A 25 -12.72 -0.69 -2.42
N LEU A 26 -12.67 -0.28 -3.68
CA LEU A 26 -11.44 -0.37 -4.49
C LEU A 26 -11.01 1.01 -5.02
N VAL A 27 -9.71 1.24 -5.00
CA VAL A 27 -9.07 2.28 -5.80
C VAL A 27 -8.44 1.60 -7.00
N PHE A 28 -8.90 1.95 -8.20
CA PHE A 28 -8.30 1.49 -9.43
C PHE A 28 -7.17 2.43 -9.82
N ILE A 29 -5.96 1.88 -9.90
CA ILE A 29 -4.84 2.59 -10.48
C ILE A 29 -4.80 2.28 -11.98
N GLY A 30 -5.13 3.30 -12.79
CA GLY A 30 -5.06 3.19 -14.25
C GLY A 30 -3.68 3.54 -14.83
N SER A 31 -3.45 3.11 -16.07
CA SER A 31 -2.21 3.27 -16.85
C SER A 31 -1.92 4.68 -17.38
N LYS A 32 -2.69 5.71 -17.04
CA LYS A 32 -2.44 7.08 -17.52
C LYS A 32 -2.13 8.05 -16.39
N PRO A 33 -0.85 8.24 -16.05
CA PRO A 33 -0.38 9.46 -15.42
C PRO A 33 0.01 10.47 -16.50
N GLU A 34 -0.86 11.44 -16.81
CA GLU A 34 -0.32 12.69 -17.35
C GLU A 34 0.31 13.47 -16.19
N LYS A 35 1.65 13.36 -16.05
CA LYS A 35 2.59 14.52 -15.95
C LYS A 35 3.90 14.29 -15.18
N VAL A 36 4.18 13.13 -14.55
CA VAL A 36 5.48 12.91 -13.89
C VAL A 36 5.95 11.45 -13.99
N SER A 37 7.23 11.25 -14.30
CA SER A 37 7.83 9.91 -14.38
C SER A 37 7.75 9.18 -13.03
N GLY A 38 7.05 8.04 -13.00
CA GLY A 38 6.97 7.14 -11.84
C GLY A 38 5.90 7.46 -10.79
N THR A 39 4.98 8.39 -11.07
CA THR A 39 3.77 8.60 -10.27
C THR A 39 2.56 7.95 -10.94
N TYR A 40 1.67 7.34 -10.16
CA TYR A 40 0.38 6.83 -10.61
C TYR A 40 -0.76 7.66 -10.01
N SER A 41 -1.73 8.07 -10.84
CA SER A 41 -2.99 8.67 -10.40
C SER A 41 -4.07 7.59 -10.30
N GLY A 42 -4.58 7.33 -9.09
CA GLY A 42 -5.67 6.38 -8.87
C GLY A 42 -7.05 7.03 -8.99
N GLN A 43 -8.00 6.37 -9.65
CA GLN A 43 -9.42 6.74 -9.59
C GLN A 43 -10.12 5.85 -8.56
N LEU A 44 -10.84 6.45 -7.61
CA LEU A 44 -11.62 5.72 -6.61
C LEU A 44 -12.91 5.18 -7.23
N VAL A 45 -13.18 3.87 -7.09
CA VAL A 45 -14.47 3.27 -7.47
C VAL A 45 -15.18 2.74 -6.23
N VAL A 46 -16.35 3.33 -5.94
CA VAL A 46 -17.15 2.96 -4.77
C VAL A 46 -18.17 1.91 -5.20
N ASN A 47 -18.06 0.73 -4.59
CA ASN A 47 -18.66 -0.54 -5.00
C ASN A 47 -20.21 -0.63 -4.92
N THR A 48 -20.93 0.49 -4.92
CA THR A 48 -22.41 0.50 -4.84
C THR A 48 -23.10 1.60 -5.65
N GLY A 49 -22.40 2.39 -6.48
CA GLY A 49 -23.06 3.48 -7.22
C GLY A 49 -22.37 3.98 -8.49
N GLY A 50 -21.45 3.19 -9.06
CA GLY A 50 -20.68 3.57 -10.26
C GLY A 50 -19.29 4.16 -9.96
N ILE A 51 -18.55 4.44 -11.04
CA ILE A 51 -17.23 5.09 -11.00
C ILE A 51 -17.42 6.56 -10.64
N LYS A 52 -17.06 6.97 -9.42
CA LYS A 52 -16.97 8.40 -9.07
C LYS A 52 -15.59 8.92 -9.45
N LYS A 53 -15.48 9.60 -10.61
CA LYS A 53 -14.32 10.45 -10.93
C LYS A 53 -14.25 11.56 -9.88
N GLY A 54 -13.31 11.51 -8.94
CA GLY A 54 -13.25 12.56 -7.93
C GLY A 54 -12.16 12.48 -6.87
N PHE A 55 -11.06 11.75 -7.10
CA PHE A 55 -9.98 11.77 -6.12
C PHE A 55 -8.60 11.67 -6.78
N ASP A 56 -7.73 12.62 -6.45
CA ASP A 56 -6.31 12.55 -6.80
C ASP A 56 -5.55 11.89 -5.64
N LEU A 57 -5.41 10.57 -5.73
CA LEU A 57 -4.48 9.81 -4.89
C LEU A 57 -3.22 9.55 -5.72
N ASN A 58 -2.13 10.21 -5.33
CA ASN A 58 -0.86 10.07 -6.01
C ASN A 58 -0.02 8.99 -5.32
N ILE A 59 0.28 7.93 -6.04
CA ILE A 59 1.02 6.78 -5.52
C ILE A 59 2.37 6.69 -6.23
N GLY A 60 3.44 6.46 -5.47
CA GLY A 60 4.80 6.27 -6.00
C GLY A 60 5.40 4.94 -5.56
N LYS A 61 6.13 4.27 -6.47
CA LYS A 61 6.96 3.10 -6.08
C LYS A 61 8.20 3.58 -5.33
N ALA A 62 8.64 2.84 -4.31
CA ALA A 62 9.75 3.16 -3.41
C ALA A 62 10.93 3.86 -4.09
N LYS A 63 11.01 5.18 -3.86
CA LYS A 63 12.05 6.09 -4.32
C LYS A 63 12.12 7.27 -3.37
N ARG A 64 13.33 7.75 -3.08
CA ARG A 64 13.53 8.84 -2.12
C ARG A 64 12.85 10.12 -2.57
N GLU A 65 12.89 10.40 -3.86
CA GLU A 65 12.29 11.57 -4.51
C GLU A 65 10.77 11.66 -4.23
N PHE A 66 10.09 10.53 -4.09
CA PHE A 66 8.67 10.50 -3.79
C PHE A 66 8.35 10.77 -2.32
N ILE A 67 9.25 10.40 -1.41
CA ILE A 67 9.13 10.80 0.00
C ILE A 67 9.31 12.32 0.12
N GLU A 68 10.27 12.89 -0.64
CA GLU A 68 10.55 14.33 -0.64
C GLU A 68 9.47 15.16 -1.35
N SER A 69 8.83 14.58 -2.37
CA SER A 69 7.81 15.25 -3.17
C SER A 69 6.57 15.63 -2.36
N LYS A 70 6.06 16.85 -2.57
CA LYS A 70 4.74 17.24 -2.04
C LYS A 70 3.58 16.54 -2.76
N LYS A 71 3.80 16.05 -3.98
CA LYS A 71 2.76 15.52 -4.86
C LYS A 71 2.34 14.08 -4.54
N VAL A 72 3.22 13.27 -3.95
CA VAL A 72 2.93 11.85 -3.69
C VAL A 72 2.32 11.69 -2.30
N ASP A 73 1.17 11.04 -2.18
CA ASP A 73 0.48 10.83 -0.91
C ASP A 73 0.91 9.50 -0.25
N LEU A 74 1.07 8.44 -1.07
CA LEU A 74 1.33 7.08 -0.62
C LEU A 74 2.49 6.46 -1.40
N ILE A 75 3.35 5.71 -0.69
CA ILE A 75 4.54 5.09 -1.27
C ILE A 75 4.56 3.61 -0.91
N PHE A 76 4.87 2.75 -1.87
CA PHE A 76 4.81 1.29 -1.72
C PHE A 76 6.01 0.59 -2.35
N GLY A 77 6.19 -0.68 -1.99
CA GLY A 77 7.16 -1.57 -2.63
C GLY A 77 8.61 -1.38 -2.19
N PHE A 78 8.84 -1.09 -0.91
CA PHE A 78 10.19 -0.98 -0.35
C PHE A 78 10.88 -2.35 -0.21
N GLU A 79 10.09 -3.41 -0.09
CA GLU A 79 10.52 -4.78 0.23
C GLU A 79 10.92 -5.61 -0.99
N ASP A 80 11.08 -4.97 -2.15
CA ASP A 80 11.38 -5.59 -3.45
C ASP A 80 12.63 -6.50 -3.38
N GLU A 81 12.50 -7.76 -3.77
CA GLU A 81 13.54 -8.80 -3.66
C GLU A 81 14.79 -8.58 -4.52
N SER A 82 14.76 -7.64 -5.47
CA SER A 82 15.87 -7.38 -6.41
C SER A 82 17.16 -6.89 -5.75
N PHE A 83 17.09 -6.34 -4.54
CA PHE A 83 18.27 -5.88 -3.82
C PHE A 83 18.98 -7.02 -3.10
N LYS A 84 20.32 -7.00 -3.05
CA LYS A 84 21.10 -7.91 -2.19
C LYS A 84 21.14 -7.38 -0.75
N ASP A 85 20.96 -8.26 0.22
CA ASP A 85 21.10 -7.92 1.64
C ASP A 85 22.57 -7.65 2.01
N GLY A 86 22.75 -6.78 3.00
CA GLY A 86 24.06 -6.54 3.59
C GLY A 86 24.41 -7.60 4.64
N MET A 87 25.68 -7.67 5.03
CA MET A 87 26.15 -8.67 6.00
C MET A 87 25.47 -8.57 7.38
N HIS A 88 25.03 -7.38 7.78
CA HIS A 88 24.48 -7.11 9.11
C HIS A 88 23.01 -6.67 9.13
N GLN A 89 22.41 -6.40 7.97
CA GLN A 89 21.04 -5.90 7.89
C GLN A 89 20.39 -6.25 6.55
N ARG A 90 19.08 -6.42 6.55
CA ARG A 90 18.35 -6.60 5.29
C ARG A 90 18.27 -5.28 4.54
N ASN A 91 18.39 -5.35 3.23
CA ASN A 91 18.16 -4.22 2.34
C ASN A 91 16.66 -4.07 2.09
N SER A 92 15.94 -3.60 3.11
CA SER A 92 14.48 -3.51 3.18
C SER A 92 13.91 -2.23 2.57
N GLY A 93 14.74 -1.39 1.95
CA GLY A 93 14.34 -0.14 1.29
C GLY A 93 14.05 1.03 2.23
N LEU A 94 13.68 0.79 3.51
CA LEU A 94 13.54 1.84 4.51
C LEU A 94 14.75 1.95 5.43
N ASN A 95 14.99 3.17 5.89
CA ASN A 95 15.93 3.46 6.97
C ASN A 95 15.36 4.57 7.85
N HIS A 96 16.06 4.89 8.94
CA HIS A 96 15.64 5.90 9.89
C HIS A 96 15.51 7.31 9.28
N VAL A 97 16.31 7.66 8.27
CA VAL A 97 16.23 8.97 7.57
C VAL A 97 14.94 9.05 6.77
N LEU A 98 14.64 8.01 5.97
CA LEU A 98 13.42 7.96 5.16
C LEU A 98 12.17 7.93 6.05
N CYS A 99 12.20 7.22 7.18
CA CYS A 99 11.07 7.19 8.12
C CYS A 99 10.80 8.56 8.75
N LYS A 100 11.84 9.28 9.20
CA LYS A 100 11.69 10.65 9.72
C LYS A 100 11.13 11.58 8.64
N LEU A 101 11.71 11.54 7.45
CA LEU A 101 11.26 12.36 6.33
C LEU A 101 9.80 12.08 5.94
N ALA A 102 9.40 10.80 5.88
CA ALA A 102 8.03 10.40 5.61
C ALA A 102 7.07 10.88 6.71
N LYS A 103 7.51 10.87 7.98
CA LYS A 103 6.72 11.39 9.09
C LYS A 103 6.53 12.91 8.99
N ASP A 104 7.61 13.65 8.75
CA ASP A 104 7.60 15.11 8.68
C ASP A 104 6.77 15.62 7.50
N LYS A 105 6.79 14.90 6.38
CA LYS A 105 6.01 15.22 5.18
C LYS A 105 4.64 14.55 5.14
N ASN A 106 4.21 13.92 6.25
CA ASN A 106 2.92 13.27 6.41
C ASN A 106 2.60 12.28 5.26
N LYS A 107 3.58 11.44 4.90
CA LYS A 107 3.46 10.40 3.86
C LYS A 107 2.94 9.10 4.45
N MET A 108 2.07 8.45 3.69
CA MET A 108 1.66 7.07 3.95
C MET A 108 2.66 6.09 3.34
N ILE A 109 3.06 5.09 4.11
CA ILE A 109 3.89 3.98 3.64
C ILE A 109 3.02 2.73 3.60
N ALA A 110 2.97 2.08 2.43
CA ALA A 110 2.13 0.93 2.19
C ALA A 110 2.94 -0.36 2.09
N PHE A 111 2.50 -1.38 2.84
CA PHE A 111 2.90 -2.76 2.59
C PHE A 111 2.20 -3.28 1.34
N ASP A 112 3.00 -3.76 0.40
CA ASP A 112 2.53 -4.35 -0.85
C ASP A 112 2.37 -5.86 -0.69
N PHE A 113 1.11 -6.32 -0.60
CA PHE A 113 0.83 -7.76 -0.47
C PHE A 113 1.13 -8.55 -1.75
N SER A 114 1.06 -7.91 -2.93
CA SER A 114 1.42 -8.53 -4.21
C SER A 114 2.89 -8.95 -4.23
N LEU A 115 3.78 -8.14 -3.64
CA LEU A 115 5.19 -8.53 -3.49
C LEU A 115 5.34 -9.83 -2.72
N LEU A 116 4.67 -9.99 -1.58
CA LEU A 116 4.75 -11.22 -0.79
C LEU A 116 4.12 -12.42 -1.52
N LEU A 117 3.02 -12.20 -2.24
CA LEU A 117 2.30 -13.26 -2.93
C LEU A 117 3.12 -13.86 -4.08
N HIS A 118 3.80 -12.99 -4.84
CA HIS A 118 4.51 -13.33 -6.09
C HIS A 118 6.03 -13.42 -5.97
N ALA A 119 6.61 -13.08 -4.81
CA ALA A 119 8.05 -13.19 -4.58
C ALA A 119 8.56 -14.62 -4.82
N LYS A 120 9.73 -14.71 -5.44
CA LYS A 120 10.46 -15.97 -5.58
C LYS A 120 11.01 -16.42 -4.22
N ASP A 121 11.49 -15.47 -3.42
CA ASP A 121 11.95 -15.68 -2.05
C ASP A 121 11.01 -14.97 -1.06
N LYS A 122 9.94 -15.66 -0.67
CA LYS A 122 8.93 -15.14 0.26
C LYS A 122 9.52 -14.87 1.64
N GLN A 123 10.47 -15.67 2.09
CA GLN A 123 11.13 -15.53 3.38
C GLN A 123 12.00 -14.26 3.43
N LEU A 124 12.64 -13.92 2.32
CA LEU A 124 13.39 -12.67 2.17
C LEU A 124 12.46 -11.46 2.27
N VAL A 125 11.40 -11.42 1.43
CA VAL A 125 10.43 -10.31 1.40
C VAL A 125 9.74 -10.16 2.75
N PHE A 126 9.27 -11.25 3.35
CA PHE A 126 8.61 -11.20 4.64
C PHE A 126 9.50 -10.64 5.75
N GLY A 127 10.79 -11.04 5.81
CA GLY A 127 11.68 -10.45 6.80
C GLY A 127 12.10 -9.01 6.50
N ARG A 128 12.01 -8.54 5.24
CA ARG A 128 12.10 -7.10 4.92
C ARG A 128 10.87 -6.35 5.41
N MET A 129 9.69 -6.93 5.26
CA MET A 129 8.45 -6.38 5.84
C MET A 129 8.55 -6.28 7.36
N LEU A 130 9.10 -7.30 8.06
CA LEU A 130 9.34 -7.26 9.51
C LEU A 130 10.28 -6.11 9.91
N GLN A 131 11.40 -5.96 9.20
CA GLN A 131 12.33 -4.86 9.45
C GLN A 131 11.68 -3.48 9.23
N ASN A 132 10.91 -3.34 8.15
CA ASN A 132 10.18 -2.12 7.85
C ASN A 132 9.10 -1.82 8.89
N ALA A 133 8.34 -2.83 9.33
CA ALA A 133 7.34 -2.70 10.38
C ALA A 133 7.97 -2.16 11.68
N MET A 134 9.12 -2.69 12.09
CA MET A 134 9.86 -2.20 13.25
C MET A 134 10.22 -0.71 13.12
N LEU A 135 10.74 -0.30 11.96
CA LEU A 135 11.11 1.10 11.70
C LEU A 135 9.88 2.02 11.70
N LEU A 136 8.83 1.64 10.97
CA LEU A 136 7.59 2.43 10.85
C LEU A 136 6.92 2.62 12.22
N LYS A 137 6.94 1.60 13.08
CA LYS A 137 6.47 1.70 14.48
C LYS A 137 7.33 2.67 15.29
N LYS A 138 8.66 2.53 15.23
CA LYS A 138 9.60 3.40 15.97
C LYS A 138 9.40 4.88 15.65
N PHE A 139 9.17 5.20 14.38
CA PHE A 139 8.99 6.58 13.92
C PHE A 139 7.52 7.02 13.81
N LYS A 140 6.56 6.16 14.20
CA LYS A 140 5.12 6.44 14.20
C LYS A 140 4.62 6.92 12.83
N ASN A 141 5.11 6.31 11.76
CA ASN A 141 4.70 6.61 10.39
C ASN A 141 3.23 6.21 10.16
N GLN A 142 2.60 6.82 9.16
CA GLN A 142 1.29 6.38 8.70
C GLN A 142 1.45 5.12 7.85
N VAL A 143 0.90 4.01 8.32
CA VAL A 143 0.99 2.71 7.64
C VAL A 143 -0.32 2.40 6.94
N VAL A 144 -0.21 1.85 5.73
CA VAL A 144 -1.30 1.29 4.93
C VAL A 144 -0.91 -0.13 4.53
N ILE A 145 -1.89 -0.98 4.27
CA ILE A 145 -1.69 -2.26 3.60
C ILE A 145 -2.70 -2.36 2.46
N ALA A 146 -2.26 -2.85 1.31
CA ALA A 146 -3.11 -3.05 0.15
C ALA A 146 -2.64 -4.25 -0.68
N SER A 147 -3.54 -4.82 -1.47
CA SER A 147 -3.24 -5.93 -2.37
C SER A 147 -2.28 -5.52 -3.47
N PHE A 148 -2.47 -4.34 -4.07
CA PHE A 148 -1.89 -3.97 -5.37
C PHE A 148 -2.13 -5.07 -6.43
N ALA A 149 -3.29 -5.73 -6.32
CA ALA A 149 -3.64 -6.89 -7.11
C ALA A 149 -3.74 -6.54 -8.59
N LYS A 150 -3.25 -7.44 -9.44
CA LYS A 150 -3.48 -7.42 -10.90
C LYS A 150 -4.56 -8.42 -11.32
N ASN A 151 -4.86 -9.37 -10.44
CA ASN A 151 -5.91 -10.36 -10.62
C ASN A 151 -6.90 -10.28 -9.43
N PRO A 152 -8.22 -10.29 -9.66
CA PRO A 152 -9.23 -10.24 -8.60
C PRO A 152 -9.06 -11.27 -7.48
N TYR A 153 -8.54 -12.46 -7.79
CA TYR A 153 -8.32 -13.54 -6.81
C TYR A 153 -7.15 -13.29 -5.84
N GLU A 154 -6.37 -12.23 -6.07
CA GLU A 154 -5.28 -11.79 -5.18
C GLU A 154 -5.79 -10.90 -4.03
N LEU A 155 -7.04 -10.41 -4.12
CA LEU A 155 -7.67 -9.67 -3.04
C LEU A 155 -7.78 -10.51 -1.77
N ARG A 156 -7.63 -9.87 -0.62
CA ARG A 156 -7.85 -10.49 0.70
C ARG A 156 -8.82 -9.67 1.52
N SER A 157 -9.42 -10.30 2.53
CA SER A 157 -10.33 -9.57 3.42
C SER A 157 -9.53 -8.65 4.34
N GLY A 158 -10.18 -7.61 4.87
CA GLY A 158 -9.54 -6.72 5.84
C GLY A 158 -9.08 -7.44 7.12
N LYS A 159 -9.70 -8.58 7.46
CA LYS A 159 -9.27 -9.44 8.58
C LYS A 159 -7.94 -10.14 8.27
N ASP A 160 -7.75 -10.60 7.05
CA ASP A 160 -6.50 -11.25 6.63
C ASP A 160 -5.35 -10.24 6.62
N TYR A 161 -5.61 -9.01 6.15
CA TYR A 161 -4.62 -7.93 6.24
C TYR A 161 -4.30 -7.54 7.67
N GLN A 162 -5.30 -7.51 8.55
CA GLN A 162 -5.07 -7.24 9.96
C GLN A 162 -4.19 -8.34 10.58
N ALA A 163 -4.50 -9.62 10.33
CA ALA A 163 -3.70 -10.74 10.81
C ALA A 163 -2.25 -10.68 10.30
N LEU A 164 -2.05 -10.37 9.01
CA LEU A 164 -0.71 -10.20 8.46
C LEU A 164 0.07 -9.07 9.15
N LEU A 165 -0.57 -7.93 9.42
CA LEU A 165 0.07 -6.84 10.15
C LEU A 165 0.40 -7.21 11.61
N GLU A 166 -0.46 -7.99 12.27
CA GLU A 166 -0.18 -8.52 13.61
C GLU A 166 1.05 -9.43 13.60
N GLU A 167 1.18 -10.32 12.61
CA GLU A 167 2.38 -11.15 12.39
C GLU A 167 3.63 -10.32 12.07
N LEU A 168 3.47 -9.17 11.40
CA LEU A 168 4.57 -8.21 11.19
C LEU A 168 4.95 -7.43 12.46
N GLY A 169 4.21 -7.63 13.55
CA GLY A 169 4.49 -7.08 14.87
C GLY A 169 3.69 -5.84 15.23
N PHE A 170 2.62 -5.48 14.52
CA PHE A 170 1.70 -4.42 14.94
C PHE A 170 0.75 -4.93 16.03
N ASP A 171 0.41 -4.10 17.01
CA ASP A 171 -0.69 -4.40 17.94
C ASP A 171 -2.05 -4.31 17.25
N ILE A 172 -3.05 -5.01 17.78
CA ILE A 172 -4.41 -5.11 17.20
C ILE A 172 -5.00 -3.72 16.83
N PRO A 173 -4.97 -2.70 17.72
CA PRO A 173 -5.42 -1.34 17.37
C PRO A 173 -4.66 -0.73 16.20
N SER A 174 -3.32 -0.82 16.19
CA SER A 174 -2.49 -0.27 15.11
C SER A 174 -2.73 -0.99 13.78
N ALA A 175 -2.84 -2.32 13.80
CA ALA A 175 -3.14 -3.13 12.62
C ALA A 175 -4.49 -2.76 12.02
N LYS A 176 -5.54 -2.68 12.86
CA LYS A 176 -6.88 -2.25 12.44
C LYS A 176 -6.86 -0.82 11.88
N THR A 177 -6.08 0.07 12.48
CA THR A 177 -5.91 1.44 12.00
C THR A 177 -5.25 1.47 10.62
N ALA A 178 -4.20 0.68 10.41
CA ALA A 178 -3.50 0.60 9.12
C ALA A 178 -4.39 0.07 7.99
N VAL A 179 -5.25 -0.92 8.27
CA VAL A 179 -6.23 -1.44 7.30
C VAL A 179 -7.26 -0.38 6.87
N ASN A 180 -7.70 0.49 7.79
CA ASN A 180 -8.72 1.51 7.49
C ASN A 180 -8.12 2.85 7.04
N ARG A 181 -6.81 3.06 7.23
CA ARG A 181 -6.12 4.33 7.01
C ARG A 181 -6.39 4.95 5.65
N LEU A 182 -6.37 4.15 4.59
CA LEU A 182 -6.64 4.63 3.24
C LEU A 182 -8.08 5.16 3.11
N GLY A 183 -9.05 4.46 3.67
CA GLY A 183 -10.44 4.92 3.70
C GLY A 183 -10.60 6.23 4.46
N ASP A 184 -9.96 6.35 5.62
CA ASP A 184 -9.99 7.58 6.44
C ASP A 184 -9.37 8.76 5.68
N PHE A 185 -8.24 8.53 5.01
CA PHE A 185 -7.59 9.54 4.17
C PHE A 185 -8.48 10.01 3.03
N LEU A 186 -9.12 9.07 2.32
CA LEU A 186 -10.01 9.40 1.21
C LEU A 186 -11.26 10.16 1.68
N ASN A 187 -11.81 9.82 2.85
CA ASN A 187 -12.94 10.54 3.42
C ASN A 187 -12.56 11.96 3.86
N SER A 188 -11.31 12.20 4.26
CA SER A 188 -10.85 13.53 4.71
C SER A 188 -10.69 14.58 3.62
N LYS A 189 -10.64 14.18 2.34
CA LYS A 189 -10.61 15.14 1.21
C LYS A 189 -11.97 15.30 0.51
N LEU A 190 -13.05 14.70 1.04
CA LEU A 190 -14.44 14.89 0.62
C LEU A 190 -15.12 15.94 1.48
#